data_AF-A0A9X2JUJ6-F1
#
_entry.id   AF-A0A9X2JUJ6-F1
#
_cell.length_a   1.000
_cell.length_b   1.000
_cell.length_c   1.000
_cell.angle_alpha   90.00
_cell.angle_beta   90.00
_cell.angle_gamma   90.00
#
_symmetry.space_group_name_H-M   'P 1'
#
loop_
_entity.id
_entity.type
_entity.pdbx_description
1 polymer ?
#
loop_
_entity_poly.entity_id
_entity_poly.type
_entity_poly.pdbx_seq_one_letter_code
_entity_poly.pdbx_strand_id
1 'polypeptide(L)' 'MDTSEILRDLLTRAADAHGVHEQEELGGVYDEAWPAWYAQHMARTLAERGYRIVRG' A
#
# COMPACT_ATOMS: atom_id res chain seq x y z
N MET A 1 -12.90 -0.77 14.11
CA MET A 1 -12.51 -0.37 12.75
C MET A 1 -13.16 -1.37 11.81
N ASP A 2 -13.98 -0.92 10.87
CA ASP A 2 -14.51 -1.82 9.84
C ASP A 2 -13.47 -2.07 8.73
N THR A 3 -13.76 -3.01 7.83
CA THR A 3 -12.86 -3.34 6.72
C THR A 3 -12.57 -2.14 5.83
N SER A 4 -13.55 -1.27 5.58
CA SER A 4 -13.40 -0.09 4.73
C SER A 4 -12.46 0.93 5.36
N GLU A 5 -12.55 1.15 6.67
CA GLU A 5 -11.65 2.02 7.42
C GLU A 5 -10.21 1.50 7.39
N ILE A 6 -10.02 0.19 7.55
CA ILE A 6 -8.69 -0.45 7.46
C ILE A 6 -8.12 -0.26 6.06
N LEU A 7 -8.90 -0.56 5.01
CA LEU A 7 -8.45 -0.41 3.62
C LEU A 7 -8.09 1.03 3.27
N ARG A 8 -8.88 2.01 3.75
CA ARG A 8 -8.58 3.44 3.53
C ARG A 8 -7.24 3.84 4.17
N ASP A 9 -7.00 3.47 5.43
CA ASP A 9 -5.72 3.80 6.08
C ASP A 9 -4.53 3.12 5.39
N LEU A 10 -4.69 1.88 4.92
CA LEU A 10 -3.66 1.18 4.13
C LEU A 10 -3.38 1.87 2.80
N LEU A 11 -4.42 2.32 2.10
CA LEU A 11 -4.29 3.05 0.82
C LEU A 11 -3.58 4.39 1.02
N THR A 12 -3.93 5.15 2.05
CA THR A 12 -3.26 6.44 2.35
C THR A 12 -1.78 6.22 2.63
N ARG A 13 -1.42 5.23 3.44
CA ARG A 13 -0.02 4.90 3.73
C ARG A 13 0.75 4.44 2.51
N ALA A 14 0.13 3.60 1.67
CA ALA A 14 0.74 3.17 0.42
C ALA A 14 0.99 4.36 -0.52
N ALA A 15 0.05 5.31 -0.61
CA ALA A 15 0.22 6.51 -1.42
C ALA A 15 1.36 7.40 -0.93
N ASP A 16 1.45 7.66 0.37
CA ASP A 16 2.54 8.45 0.96
C ASP A 16 3.91 7.80 0.69
N ALA A 17 4.01 6.47 0.87
CA ALA A 17 5.24 5.74 0.66
C ALA A 17 5.61 5.55 -0.82
N HIS A 18 4.61 5.44 -1.70
CA HIS A 18 4.83 5.35 -3.15
C HIS A 18 5.30 6.68 -3.73
N GLY A 19 4.80 7.81 -3.24
CA GLY A 19 5.31 9.13 -3.65
C GLY A 19 6.80 9.32 -3.33
N VAL A 20 7.29 8.72 -2.25
CA VAL A 20 8.73 8.65 -1.94
C VAL A 20 9.45 7.71 -2.91
N HIS A 21 8.91 6.52 -3.16
CA HIS A 21 9.49 5.56 -4.11
C HIS A 21 9.62 6.14 -5.53
N GLU A 22 8.59 6.83 -6.04
CA GLU A 22 8.64 7.47 -7.35
C GLU A 22 9.75 8.52 -7.42
N GLN A 23 9.89 9.35 -6.38
CA GLN A 23 10.92 10.40 -6.34
C GLN A 23 12.33 9.83 -6.22
N GLU A 24 12.53 8.85 -5.33
CA GLU A 24 13.86 8.35 -4.97
C GLU A 24 14.36 7.27 -5.94
N GLU A 25 13.48 6.39 -6.42
CA GLU A 25 13.85 5.19 -7.17
C GLU A 25 13.52 5.30 -8.66
N LEU A 26 12.44 5.99 -9.02
CA LEU A 26 12.02 6.18 -10.42
C LEU A 26 12.42 7.54 -10.99
N GLY A 27 13.09 8.39 -10.19
CA GLY A 27 13.52 9.72 -10.61
C GLY A 27 12.36 10.66 -10.96
N GLY A 28 11.20 10.49 -10.30
CA GLY A 28 9.97 11.24 -10.55
C GLY A 28 9.18 10.78 -11.78
N VAL A 29 9.54 9.65 -12.39
CA VAL A 29 8.74 9.03 -13.46
C VAL A 29 7.55 8.30 -12.84
N TYR A 30 6.39 8.44 -13.48
CA TYR A 30 5.18 7.72 -13.10
C TYR A 30 5.41 6.21 -13.10
N ASP A 31 5.07 5.56 -11.99
CA ASP A 31 5.20 4.11 -11.86
C ASP A 31 4.02 3.40 -12.55
N GLU A 32 4.24 2.80 -13.72
CA GLU A 32 3.22 1.95 -14.35
C GLU A 32 2.91 0.69 -13.53
N ALA A 33 3.81 0.26 -12.64
CA ALA A 33 3.64 -0.88 -11.76
C ALA A 33 3.02 -0.52 -10.40
N TRP A 34 2.50 0.71 -10.24
CA TRP A 34 1.89 1.18 -8.99
C TRP A 34 0.87 0.21 -8.38
N PRO A 35 0.00 -0.52 -9.12
CA PRO A 35 -0.97 -1.41 -8.47
C PRO A 35 -0.29 -2.59 -7.74
N ALA A 36 0.76 -3.14 -8.34
CA ALA A 36 1.52 -4.25 -7.76
C ALA A 36 2.33 -3.80 -6.54
N TRP A 37 2.88 -2.58 -6.60
CA TRP A 37 3.59 -1.97 -5.49
C TRP A 37 2.66 -1.73 -4.29
N TYR A 38 1.48 -1.13 -4.53
CA TYR A 38 0.47 -0.90 -3.49
C TYR A 38 0.01 -2.21 -2.86
N ALA A 39 -0.27 -3.23 -3.67
CA ALA A 39 -0.70 -4.54 -3.15
C ALA A 39 0.34 -5.15 -2.20
N GLN A 40 1.63 -5.12 -2.57
CA GLN A 40 2.70 -5.61 -1.70
C GLN A 40 2.87 -4.78 -0.44
N HIS A 41 2.82 -3.45 -0.55
CA HIS A 41 2.94 -2.55 0.58
C HIS A 41 1.79 -2.74 1.57
N MET A 42 0.54 -2.76 1.09
CA MET A 42 -0.64 -2.98 1.91
C MET A 42 -0.63 -4.38 2.55
N ALA A 43 -0.21 -5.42 1.82
CA ALA A 43 -0.11 -6.78 2.37
C ALA A 43 0.91 -6.86 3.51
N ARG A 44 2.06 -6.18 3.37
CA ARG A 44 3.06 -6.07 4.44
C ARG A 44 2.49 -5.34 5.65
N THR A 45 1.89 -4.17 5.46
CA THR A 45 1.32 -3.35 6.54
C THR A 45 0.16 -4.05 7.26
N LEU A 46 -0.66 -4.84 6.55
CA LEU A 46 -1.66 -5.71 7.15
C LEU A 46 -1.01 -6.72 8.10
N ALA A 47 0.01 -7.44 7.63
CA ALA A 47 0.71 -8.46 8.41
C ALA A 47 1.41 -7.87 9.64
N GLU A 48 2.10 -6.74 9.50
CA GLU A 48 2.78 -6.01 10.59
C GLU A 48 1.79 -5.57 11.68
N ARG A 49 0.54 -5.29 11.29
CA ARG A 49 -0.54 -4.90 12.21
C ARG A 49 -1.38 -6.07 12.72
N GLY A 50 -1.01 -7.30 12.37
CA GLY A 50 -1.71 -8.51 12.82
C GLY A 50 -3.03 -8.80 12.11
N TYR A 51 -3.34 -8.10 11.03
CA TYR A 51 -4.51 -8.39 10.20
C TYR A 51 -4.21 -9.52 9.19
N ARG A 52 -5.25 -10.28 8.82
CA ARG A 52 -5.17 -11.28 7.75
C ARG A 52 -6.41 -11.19 6.88
N ILE A 53 -6.23 -11.28 5.57
CA ILE A 53 -7.31 -11.50 4.62
C ILE A 53 -7.61 -13.00 4.63
N VAL A 54 -8.85 -13.35 4.94
CA VAL A 54 -9.33 -14.74 4.91
C VAL A 54 -10.36 -14.89 3.80
N ARG A 55 -10.38 -16.07 3.16
CA ARG A 55 -11.46 -16.41 2.24
C ARG A 55 -12.71 -16.69 3.06
N GLY A 56 -13.81 -16.01 2.72
CA GLY A 56 -15.14 -16.26 3.29
C GLY A 56 -15.77 -17.54 2.79
#